data_AF-A0A239JAY7-F1
#
_entry.id   AF-A0A239JAY7-F1
#
_cell.length_a   1.000
_cell.length_b   1.000
_cell.length_c   1.000
_cell.angle_alpha   90.00
_cell.angle_beta   90.00
_cell.angle_gamma   90.00
#
_symmetry.space_group_name_H-M   'P 1'
#
loop_
_entity.id
_entity.type
_entity.pdbx_description
1 polymer ?
#
loop_
_entity_poly.entity_id
_entity_poly.type
_entity_poly.pdbx_seq_one_letter_code
_entity_poly.pdbx_strand_id
1 'polypeptide(L)' 'MTIQIKLSLDLNANDIDALRTLVDHPEAVAAAAALHDPRLQARIIGVLAEIKSQLTEY' A
#
# COMPACT_ATOMS: atom_id res chain seq x y z
N MET A 1 3.03 14.96 13.27
CA MET A 1 3.29 15.61 11.97
C MET A 1 2.69 14.71 10.91
N THR A 2 1.86 15.26 10.02
CA THR A 2 1.19 14.51 8.94
C THR A 2 1.60 15.15 7.64
N ILE A 3 1.99 14.35 6.65
CA ILE A 3 2.38 14.80 5.31
C ILE A 3 1.38 14.19 4.35
N GLN A 4 0.78 15.01 3.48
CA GLN A 4 -0.07 14.53 2.40
C GLN A 4 0.76 14.51 1.12
N ILE A 5 0.80 13.36 0.46
CA ILE A 5 1.51 13.17 -0.81
C ILE A 5 0.51 12.76 -1.89
N LYS A 6 0.69 13.29 -3.11
CA LYS A 6 -0.06 12.85 -4.30
C LYS A 6 0.93 12.21 -5.25
N LEU A 7 0.70 10.94 -5.60
CA LEU A 7 1.54 10.20 -6.51
C LEU A 7 0.81 10.08 -7.85
N SER A 8 1.50 10.45 -8.94
CA SER A 8 1.10 10.10 -10.30
C SER A 8 2.06 9.02 -10.78
N LEU A 9 1.56 7.80 -10.92
CA LEU A 9 2.35 6.64 -11.32
C LEU A 9 1.98 6.27 -12.76
N ASP A 10 2.99 6.10 -13.61
CA ASP A 10 2.84 5.47 -14.92
C ASP A 10 3.27 4.01 -14.77
N LEU A 11 2.28 3.10 -14.76
CA LEU A 11 2.47 1.70 -14.44
C LEU A 11 2.15 0.86 -15.68
N ASN A 12 3.05 -0.06 -16.02
CA ASN A 12 2.74 -1.09 -17.01
C ASN A 12 2.00 -2.27 -16.36
N ALA A 13 1.56 -3.24 -17.17
CA ALA A 13 0.82 -4.40 -16.68
C ALA A 13 1.56 -5.20 -15.57
N ASN A 14 2.87 -5.39 -15.69
CA ASN A 14 3.66 -6.10 -14.68
C ASN A 14 3.74 -5.30 -13.37
N ASP A 15 3.85 -3.98 -13.46
CA ASP A 15 3.88 -3.12 -12.28
C ASP A 15 2.53 -3.14 -11.55
N ILE A 16 1.42 -3.16 -12.31
CA ILE A 16 0.05 -3.30 -11.77
C ILE A 16 -0.11 -4.63 -11.06
N ASP A 17 0.34 -5.74 -11.65
CA ASP A 17 0.23 -7.08 -11.05
C ASP A 17 1.08 -7.19 -9.77
N ALA A 18 2.30 -6.64 -9.80
CA ALA A 18 3.15 -6.56 -8.61
C ALA A 18 2.49 -5.71 -7.50
N LEU A 19 1.92 -4.56 -7.87
CA LEU A 19 1.25 -3.68 -6.92
C LEU A 19 -0.02 -4.32 -6.34
N ARG A 20 -0.81 -5.02 -7.16
CA ARG A 20 -1.97 -5.84 -6.71
C ARG A 20 -1.56 -6.86 -5.67
N THR A 21 -0.47 -7.59 -5.93
CA THR A 21 0.08 -8.58 -4.98
C THR A 21 0.42 -7.95 -3.62
N LEU A 22 1.01 -6.75 -3.63
CA LEU A 22 1.35 -6.04 -2.39
C LEU A 22 0.10 -5.60 -1.61
N VAL A 23 -0.91 -5.04 -2.31
CA VAL A 23 -2.12 -4.54 -1.65
C VAL A 23 -3.13 -5.63 -1.28
N ASP A 24 -2.99 -6.84 -1.83
CA ASP A 24 -3.77 -8.01 -1.44
C ASP A 24 -3.28 -8.67 -0.14
N HIS A 25 -2.04 -8.38 0.27
CA HIS A 25 -1.44 -8.90 1.50
C HIS A 25 -0.88 -7.79 2.41
N PRO A 26 -1.69 -6.79 2.80
CA PRO A 26 -1.20 -5.60 3.49
C PRO A 26 -0.65 -5.90 4.89
N GLU A 27 -1.15 -6.92 5.58
CA GLU A 27 -0.66 -7.34 6.89
C GLU A 27 0.76 -7.89 6.81
N ALA A 28 1.07 -8.66 5.77
CA ALA A 28 2.41 -9.21 5.55
C ALA A 28 3.42 -8.09 5.26
N VAL A 29 3.02 -7.11 4.44
CA VAL A 29 3.85 -5.93 4.14
C VAL A 29 4.08 -5.10 5.39
N ALA A 30 3.03 -4.85 6.18
CA ALA A 30 3.12 -4.10 7.43
C ALA A 30 4.01 -4.79 8.47
N ALA A 31 3.86 -6.12 8.65
CA ALA A 31 4.69 -6.90 9.55
C ALA A 31 6.18 -6.87 9.16
N ALA A 32 6.48 -6.92 7.85
CA ALA A 32 7.85 -6.82 7.34
C ALA A 32 8.46 -5.41 7.55
N ALA A 33 7.67 -4.36 7.35
CA ALA A 33 8.14 -2.98 7.42
C ALA A 33 8.23 -2.41 8.84
N ALA A 34 7.43 -2.93 9.79
CA ALA A 34 7.28 -2.37 11.13
C ALA A 34 7.07 -3.45 12.20
N LEU A 35 7.94 -4.47 12.26
CA LEU A 35 7.77 -5.68 13.09
C LEU A 35 7.38 -5.42 14.56
N HIS A 36 7.86 -4.35 15.17
CA HIS A 36 7.65 -4.04 16.60
C HIS A 36 6.79 -2.80 16.86
N ASP A 37 6.16 -2.22 15.84
CA ASP A 37 5.29 -1.05 15.99
C ASP A 37 3.90 -1.30 15.41
N PRO A 38 2.95 -1.80 16.24
CA PRO A 38 1.58 -2.06 15.80
C PRO A 38 0.85 -0.81 15.27
N ARG A 39 1.21 0.39 15.75
CA ARG A 39 0.58 1.63 15.26
C ARG A 39 1.08 1.97 13.87
N LEU A 40 2.37 1.77 13.62
CA LEU A 40 2.94 1.94 12.28
C LEU A 40 2.42 0.86 11.32
N GLN A 41 2.29 -0.39 11.76
CA GLN A 41 1.66 -1.46 10.98
C GLN A 41 0.24 -1.08 10.55
N ALA A 42 -0.61 -0.63 11.48
CA ALA A 42 -1.97 -0.19 11.17
C ALA A 42 -2.01 0.96 10.15
N ARG A 43 -1.05 1.89 10.22
CA ARG A 43 -0.93 2.98 9.24
C ARG A 43 -0.54 2.47 7.85
N ILE A 44 0.42 1.54 7.77
CA ILE A 44 0.84 0.93 6.50
C ILE A 44 -0.33 0.19 5.86
N ILE A 45 -1.08 -0.60 6.63
CA ILE A 45 -2.29 -1.29 6.15
C ILE A 45 -3.29 -0.28 5.59
N GLY A 46 -3.53 0.83 6.29
CA GLY A 46 -4.42 1.90 5.83
C GLY A 46 -4.00 2.49 4.49
N VAL A 47 -2.70 2.78 4.32
CA VAL A 47 -2.16 3.30 3.04
C VAL A 47 -2.32 2.29 1.90
N LEU A 48 -2.04 1.00 2.15
CA LEU A 48 -2.19 -0.03 1.12
C LEU A 48 -3.66 -0.24 0.74
N ALA A 49 -4.59 -0.13 1.69
CA ALA A 49 -6.02 -0.17 1.40
C ALA A 49 -6.48 1.02 0.55
N GLU A 50 -5.94 2.22 0.80
CA GLU A 50 -6.20 3.40 -0.02
C GLU A 50 -5.69 3.22 -1.44
N ILE A 51 -4.46 2.71 -1.61
CA ILE A 51 -3.91 2.37 -2.94
C ILE A 51 -4.79 1.33 -3.64
N LYS A 52 -5.23 0.28 -2.94
CA LYS A 52 -6.12 -0.75 -3.50
C LYS A 52 -7.43 -0.15 -4.05
N SER A 53 -8.03 0.79 -3.32
CA SER A 53 -9.27 1.45 -3.78
C SER A 53 -9.07 2.19 -5.10
N GLN A 54 -7.91 2.82 -5.30
CA GLN A 54 -7.58 3.56 -6.54
C GLN A 54 -7.28 2.63 -7.72
N LEU A 55 -6.85 1.39 -7.47
CA LEU A 55 -6.62 0.38 -8.51
C LEU A 55 -7.89 -0.29 -9.01
N THR A 56 -9.00 -0.18 -8.28
CA THR A 56 -10.28 -0.82 -8.65
C THR A 56 -11.05 -0.01 -9.70
N GLU A 57 -10.60 1.23 -9.96
CA GLU A 57 -11.16 2.12 -10.99
C GLU A 57 -10.54 1.91 -12.40
N TYR A 58 -9.71 0.87 -12.58
CA TYR A 58 -9.08 0.48 -13.86
C TYR A 58 -9.56 -0.88 -14.38
#